data_AF-A0A353INR9-F1
#
_entry.id   AF-A0A353INR9-F1
#
_cell.length_a   1.000
_cell.length_b   1.000
_cell.length_c   1.000
_cell.angle_alpha   90.00
_cell.angle_beta   90.00
_cell.angle_gamma   90.00
#
_symmetry.space_group_name_H-M   'P 1'
#
loop_
_entity.id
_entity.type
_entity.pdbx_description
1 polymer ?
#
loop_
_entity_poly.entity_id
_entity_poly.type
_entity_poly.pdbx_seq_one_letter_code
_entity_poly.pdbx_strand_id
1 'polypeptide(L)' 'MGPSWWQILVVLLLFVLLFGRGKISDLMGDVAKGLKSFKSGLADEDEDVADAKVIQHETPVPPSKSHKTENQKSS' A
#
# COMPACT_ATOMS: atom_id res chain seq x y z
N MET A 1 11.58 -1.85 37.10
CA MET A 1 10.17 -2.29 37.00
C MET A 1 9.63 -1.78 35.67
N GLY A 2 9.65 -2.61 34.63
CA GLY A 2 9.17 -2.22 33.30
C GLY A 2 7.64 -2.22 33.22
N PRO A 3 7.05 -1.53 32.26
CA PRO A 3 5.61 -1.59 32.04
C PRO A 3 5.22 -3.05 31.76
N SER A 4 4.35 -3.59 32.61
CA SER A 4 3.77 -4.90 32.40
C SER A 4 2.92 -4.88 31.12
N TRP A 5 2.84 -6.03 30.43
CA TRP A 5 1.98 -6.23 29.27
C TRP A 5 0.54 -5.75 29.49
N TRP A 6 0.06 -5.84 30.72
CA TRP A 6 -1.27 -5.38 31.11
C TRP A 6 -1.43 -3.85 31.02
N GLN A 7 -0.38 -3.09 31.34
CA GLN A 7 -0.36 -1.62 31.19
C GLN A 7 -0.41 -1.22 29.71
N ILE A 8 0.32 -1.93 28.86
CA ILE A 8 0.38 -1.65 27.42
C ILE A 8 -1.01 -1.82 26.79
N LEU A 9 -1.75 -2.87 27.15
CA LEU A 9 -3.13 -3.08 26.69
C LEU A 9 -4.08 -1.94 27.10
N VAL A 10 -4.00 -1.50 28.35
CA VAL A 10 -4.85 -0.41 28.87
C VAL A 10 -4.53 0.91 28.16
N VAL A 11 -3.24 1.20 27.94
CA VAL A 11 -2.81 2.41 27.23
C VAL A 11 -3.24 2.38 25.77
N LEU A 12 -3.12 1.23 25.08
CA LEU A 12 -3.54 1.09 23.69
C LEU A 12 -5.05 1.35 23.53
N LEU A 13 -5.87 0.83 24.45
CA LEU A 13 -7.32 1.05 24.45
C LEU A 13 -7.66 2.54 24.59
N LEU A 14 -7.03 3.22 25.55
CA LEU A 14 -7.20 4.66 25.76
C LEU A 14 -6.73 5.48 24.56
N PHE A 15 -5.62 5.09 23.93
CA PHE A 15 -5.08 5.75 22.76
C PHE A 15 -6.06 5.65 21.58
N VAL A 16 -6.63 4.46 21.33
CA VAL A 16 -7.64 4.27 20.28
C VAL A 16 -8.92 5.05 20.58
N LEU A 17 -9.31 5.17 21.84
CA LEU A 17 -10.50 5.92 22.24
C LEU A 17 -10.31 7.44 22.14
N LEU A 18 -9.14 7.96 22.50
CA LEU A 18 -8.80 9.39 22.41
C LEU A 18 -8.67 9.86 20.95
N PHE A 19 -7.95 9.08 20.13
CA PHE A 19 -7.69 9.44 18.74
C PHE A 19 -8.80 8.99 17.79
N GLY A 20 -9.62 8.00 18.20
CA GLY A 20 -10.70 7.44 17.42
C GLY A 20 -10.23 6.58 16.25
N ARG A 21 -11.03 5.57 15.86
CA ARG A 21 -10.67 4.64 14.77
C ARG A 21 -10.44 5.32 13.40
N GLY A 22 -11.06 6.48 13.16
CA GLY A 22 -11.01 7.16 11.87
C GLY A 22 -9.67 7.82 11.55
N LYS A 23 -8.97 8.34 12.56
CA LYS A 23 -7.67 9.02 12.38
C LYS A 23 -6.51 8.04 12.32
N ILE A 24 -6.64 6.89 12.99
CA ILE A 24 -5.59 5.88 13.11
C ILE A 24 -5.40 5.13 11.78
N SER A 25 -6.46 4.85 11.03
CA SER A 25 -6.32 4.14 9.74
C SER A 25 -5.54 4.93 8.68
N ASP A 26 -5.76 6.23 8.57
CA ASP A 26 -5.03 7.08 7.62
C ASP A 26 -3.55 7.18 7.99
N LEU A 27 -3.28 7.45 9.28
CA LEU A 27 -1.90 7.55 9.81
C LEU A 27 -1.16 6.21 9.74
N MET A 28 -1.84 5.10 10.04
CA MET A 28 -1.23 3.77 9.96
C MET A 28 -0.97 3.35 8.51
N GLY A 29 -1.75 3.85 7.55
CA GLY A 29 -1.49 3.67 6.13
C GLY A 29 -0.22 4.38 5.66
N ASP A 30 0.00 5.63 6.07
CA ASP A 30 1.23 6.37 5.75
C ASP A 30 2.46 5.81 6.47
N VAL A 31 2.31 5.44 7.74
CA VAL A 31 3.39 4.78 8.50
C VAL A 31 3.73 3.41 7.89
N ALA A 32 2.73 2.63 7.46
CA ALA A 32 2.96 1.34 6.82
C ALA A 32 3.68 1.48 5.47
N LYS A 33 3.33 2.50 4.66
CA LYS A 33 4.07 2.81 3.42
C LYS A 33 5.51 3.21 3.72
N GLY A 34 5.74 4.09 4.70
CA GLY A 34 7.08 4.50 5.11
C GLY A 34 7.94 3.34 5.60
N LEU A 35 7.41 2.48 6.46
CA LEU A 35 8.10 1.27 6.93
C LEU A 35 8.32 0.24 5.80
N LYS A 36 7.36 0.07 4.89
CA LYS A 36 7.51 -0.84 3.74
C LYS A 36 8.61 -0.38 2.80
N SER A 37 8.65 0.90 2.44
CA SER A 37 9.73 1.46 1.62
C SER A 37 11.09 1.39 2.30
N PHE A 38 11.14 1.57 3.63
CA PHE A 38 12.38 1.40 4.40
C PHE A 38 12.83 -0.07 4.42
N LYS A 39 11.91 -1.02 4.61
CA LYS A 39 12.19 -2.45 4.59
C LYS A 39 12.60 -2.95 3.21
N SER A 40 11.91 -2.50 2.16
CA SER A 40 12.25 -2.80 0.77
C SER A 40 13.58 -2.19 0.38
N GLY A 41 13.89 -0.96 0.81
CA GLY A 41 15.20 -0.34 0.53
C GLY A 41 16.36 -1.07 1.21
N LEU A 42 16.18 -1.57 2.43
CA LEU A 42 17.17 -2.45 3.08
C LEU A 42 17.23 -3.84 2.43
N ALA A 43 16.09 -4.39 2.02
CA ALA A 43 16.03 -5.71 1.40
C ALA A 43 16.65 -5.71 -0.01
N ASP A 44 16.53 -4.61 -0.77
CA ASP A 44 17.15 -4.45 -2.09
C ASP A 44 18.69 -4.54 -2.00
N GLU A 45 19.30 -3.97 -0.95
CA GLU A 45 20.74 -4.10 -0.67
C GLU A 45 21.17 -5.53 -0.27
N ASP A 46 20.26 -6.31 0.33
CA ASP A 46 20.48 -7.71 0.72
C ASP A 46 20.10 -8.71 -0.41
N GLU A 47 19.21 -8.33 -1.34
CA GLU A 47 18.60 -9.18 -2.39
C GLU A 47 19.15 -8.92 -3.80
N ASP A 48 20.14 -8.04 -3.98
CA ASP A 48 20.87 -7.80 -5.26
C ASP A 48 21.59 -9.06 -5.81
N VAL A 49 21.50 -10.21 -5.12
CA VAL A 49 21.96 -11.52 -5.60
C VAL A 49 20.83 -12.40 -6.15
N ALA A 50 19.55 -12.03 -6.00
CA ALA A 50 18.46 -13.01 -6.03
C ALA A 50 17.14 -12.68 -6.74
N ASP A 51 16.82 -11.52 -7.34
CA ASP A 51 15.56 -11.47 -8.13
C ASP A 51 15.47 -10.36 -9.19
N ALA A 52 16.21 -10.53 -10.29
CA ALA A 52 15.87 -9.88 -11.56
C ALA A 52 14.74 -10.68 -12.27
N LYS A 53 13.53 -10.74 -11.69
CA LYS A 53 12.35 -11.24 -12.43
C LYS A 53 11.04 -10.68 -11.88
N VAL A 54 10.11 -10.44 -12.80
CA VAL A 54 8.70 -10.09 -12.59
C VAL A 54 8.40 -8.58 -12.56
N ILE A 55 8.68 -7.92 -13.69
CA ILE A 55 7.73 -6.93 -14.25
C ILE A 55 6.61 -7.73 -14.93
N GLN A 56 5.59 -8.10 -14.17
CA GLN A 56 4.24 -8.47 -14.63
C GLN A 56 3.35 -7.92 -13.53
N HIS A 57 2.41 -7.01 -13.74
CA HIS A 57 1.25 -7.02 -14.63
C HIS A 57 0.55 -5.69 -14.22
N GLU A 58 -0.12 -4.87 -15.01
CA GLU A 58 -1.32 -5.09 -15.82
C GLU A 58 -1.72 -3.73 -16.41
N THR A 59 -1.99 -3.70 -17.71
CA THR A 59 -2.67 -2.59 -18.37
C THR A 59 -4.07 -2.43 -17.75
N PRO A 60 -4.39 -1.33 -17.04
CA PRO A 60 -5.77 -1.06 -16.73
C PRO A 60 -6.39 -0.51 -18.01
N VAL A 61 -7.23 -1.33 -18.65
CA VAL A 61 -8.22 -0.86 -19.62
C VAL A 61 -9.24 0.03 -18.90
N PRO A 62 -9.41 1.33 -19.24
CA PRO A 62 -10.64 2.05 -18.94
C PRO A 62 -11.61 1.97 -20.14
N PRO A 63 -12.92 1.77 -19.91
CA PRO A 63 -13.92 1.77 -20.97
C PRO A 63 -14.26 3.22 -21.34
N SER A 64 -13.81 3.70 -22.49
CA SER A 64 -14.22 5.01 -23.02
C SER A 64 -14.96 4.88 -24.34
N LYS A 65 -16.22 5.31 -24.33
CA LYS A 65 -17.07 5.53 -25.50
C LYS A 65 -16.43 6.55 -26.45
N SER A 66 -16.85 6.47 -27.72
CA SER A 66 -16.70 7.45 -28.80
C SER A 66 -15.37 7.44 -29.58
N HIS A 67 -15.38 6.70 -30.68
CA HIS A 67 -15.06 7.30 -31.98
C HIS A 67 -15.94 6.66 -33.06
N LYS A 68 -16.95 7.42 -33.51
CA LYS A 68 -17.54 7.33 -34.85
C LYS A 68 -16.48 7.83 -35.85
N THR A 69 -16.69 7.49 -37.13
CA THR A 69 -15.96 7.88 -38.35
C THR A 69 -15.06 6.74 -38.83
N GLU A 70 -15.10 6.23 -40.05
CA GLU A 70 -15.89 6.41 -41.26
C GLU A 70 -15.19 5.48 -42.27
N ASN A 71 -15.96 4.81 -43.13
CA ASN A 71 -15.55 4.36 -44.46
C ASN A 71 -14.45 3.29 -44.58
N GLN A 72 -14.84 2.13 -45.12
CA GLN A 72 -14.35 1.47 -46.34
C GLN A 72 -15.11 0.13 -46.39
N LYS A 73 -16.30 0.03 -46.99
CA LYS A 73 -16.57 -0.05 -48.44
C LYS A 73 -15.67 -1.05 -49.16
N SER A 74 -16.29 -2.13 -49.64
CA SER A 74 -16.08 -2.82 -50.93
C SER A 74 -14.65 -3.33 -51.18
N SER A 75 -14.40 -4.62 -51.36
CA SER A 75 -14.96 -5.49 -52.39
C SER A 75 -14.41 -6.90 -52.18
#